data_AF-A0A2V4L731-F1
#
_entry.id   AF-A0A2V4L731-F1
#
_cell.length_a   1.000
_cell.length_b   1.000
_cell.length_c   1.000
_cell.angle_alpha   90.00
_cell.angle_beta   90.00
_cell.angle_gamma   90.00
#
_symmetry.space_group_name_H-M   'P 1'
#
loop_
_entity.id
_entity.type
_entity.pdbx_description
1 polymer ?
#
loop_
_entity_poly.entity_id
_entity_poly.type
_entity_poly.pdbx_seq_one_letter_code
_entity_poly.pdbx_strand_id
1 'polypeptide(L)' 'MARVRLPRSLGECEIIITKAGSPAIWNRKSGKNRFLLACRNYEEAEKVLQKIRANDGQAAIWL' A
#
# COMPACT_ATOMS: atom_id res chain seq x y z
N MET A 1 -0.08 5.51 15.11
CA MET A 1 0.46 5.98 13.83
C MET A 1 1.71 5.18 13.50
N ALA A 2 1.65 4.37 12.46
CA ALA A 2 2.75 3.57 11.95
C ALA A 2 3.42 4.31 10.78
N ARG A 3 4.73 4.53 10.87
CA ARG A 3 5.49 5.14 9.78
C ARG A 3 5.87 4.06 8.78
N VAL A 4 5.21 4.05 7.61
CA VAL A 4 5.54 3.09 6.55
C VAL A 4 6.44 3.75 5.53
N ARG A 5 7.66 3.22 5.41
CA ARG A 5 8.63 3.70 4.43
C ARG A 5 8.32 3.05 3.10
N LEU A 6 7.74 3.81 2.18
CA LEU A 6 7.40 3.31 0.87
C LEU A 6 8.57 3.55 -0.10
N PRO A 7 8.83 2.58 -0.99
CA PRO A 7 9.86 2.75 -2.00
C PRO A 7 9.52 3.95 -2.90
N ARG A 8 10.53 4.77 -3.19
CA ARG A 8 10.45 6.04 -3.93
C ARG A 8 9.81 5.96 -5.32
N SER A 9 9.67 4.74 -5.85
CA SER A 9 9.03 4.47 -7.13
C SER A 9 7.99 3.38 -6.89
N LEU A 10 6.79 3.82 -6.54
CA LEU A 10 5.60 3.00 -6.41
C LEU A 10 5.21 2.51 -7.81
N GLY A 11 4.71 1.28 -7.90
CA GLY A 11 4.13 0.78 -9.14
C GLY A 11 2.61 0.82 -9.03
N GLU A 12 1.93 0.07 -9.89
CA GLU A 12 0.48 -0.14 -9.73
C GLU A 12 0.21 -0.83 -8.38
N CYS A 13 -0.44 -0.09 -7.49
CA CYS A 13 -0.92 -0.60 -6.21
C CYS A 13 -2.39 -0.99 -6.34
N GLU A 14 -2.73 -2.16 -5.80
CA GLU A 14 -4.05 -2.75 -5.88
C GLU A 14 -4.46 -3.26 -4.48
N ILE A 15 -5.76 -3.23 -4.18
CA ILE A 15 -6.28 -3.85 -2.96
C ILE A 15 -6.55 -5.33 -3.27
N ILE A 16 -5.92 -6.21 -2.51
CA ILE A 16 -6.14 -7.65 -2.57
C ILE A 16 -6.80 -8.11 -1.27
N ILE A 17 -7.61 -9.16 -1.36
CA ILE A 17 -8.09 -9.87 -0.18
C ILE A 17 -7.09 -11.00 0.07
N THR A 18 -6.43 -10.97 1.22
CA THR A 18 -5.52 -12.04 1.62
C THR A 18 -6.29 -13.32 1.90
N LYS A 19 -5.61 -14.47 1.90
CA LYS A 19 -6.23 -15.77 2.19
C LYS A 19 -6.91 -15.82 3.57
N ALA A 20 -6.52 -14.93 4.49
CA ALA A 20 -7.12 -14.76 5.81
C ALA A 20 -8.43 -13.93 5.80
N GLY A 21 -8.90 -13.48 4.63
CA GLY A 21 -10.09 -12.62 4.49
C GLY A 21 -9.83 -11.14 4.79
N SER A 22 -8.62 -10.77 5.22
CA SER A 22 -8.27 -9.38 5.50
C SER A 22 -7.85 -8.64 4.23
N PRO A 23 -8.31 -7.38 4.03
CA PRO A 23 -7.87 -6.55 2.92
C PRO A 23 -6.41 -6.13 3.10
N ALA A 24 -5.64 -6.13 2.02
CA ALA A 24 -4.25 -5.69 2.00
C ALA A 24 -3.95 -4.95 0.71
N ILE A 25 -3.02 -3.99 0.77
CA ILE A 25 -2.53 -3.30 -0.43
C ILE A 25 -1.30 -4.03 -0.92
N TRP A 26 -1.35 -4.43 -2.18
CA TRP A 26 -0.28 -5.09 -2.90
C TRP A 26 0.30 -4.15 -3.95
N ASN A 27 1.63 -4.01 -3.99
CA ASN A 27 2.30 -3.35 -5.10
C ASN A 27 2.71 -4.37 -6.17
N ARG A 28 2.10 -4.27 -7.36
CA ARG A 28 2.31 -5.18 -8.49
C ARG A 28 3.66 -5.01 -9.19
N LYS A 29 4.50 -4.08 -8.76
CA LYS A 29 5.83 -3.87 -9.34
C LYS A 29 6.70 -5.14 -9.26
N SER A 30 7.30 -5.51 -10.39
CA SER A 30 8.33 -6.57 -10.41
C SER A 30 9.68 -5.99 -10.00
N GLY A 31 10.31 -6.57 -8.97
CA GLY A 31 11.65 -6.20 -8.51
C GLY A 31 11.76 -6.02 -6.99
N LYS A 32 12.78 -5.27 -6.54
CA LYS A 32 13.14 -5.06 -5.12
C LYS A 32 12.16 -4.21 -4.29
N ASN A 33 11.10 -3.69 -4.92
CA ASN A 33 10.14 -2.75 -4.30
C ASN A 33 8.74 -3.33 -4.13
N ARG A 34 8.59 -4.67 -4.14
CA ARG A 34 7.34 -5.32 -3.74
C ARG A 34 7.09 -5.09 -2.26
N PHE A 35 5.88 -4.69 -1.93
CA PHE A 35 5.41 -4.63 -0.56
C PHE A 35 3.96 -5.09 -0.49
N LEU A 36 3.61 -5.61 0.69
CA LEU A 36 2.26 -5.93 1.07
C LEU A 36 1.97 -5.19 2.38
N LEU A 37 0.91 -4.41 2.39
CA LEU A 37 0.44 -3.70 3.57
C LEU A 37 -0.91 -4.29 3.99
N ALA A 38 -0.94 -5.03 5.09
CA ALA A 38 -2.19 -5.51 5.65
C ALA A 38 -2.98 -4.33 6.24
N CYS A 39 -4.24 -4.20 5.85
CA CYS A 39 -5.18 -3.24 6.40
C CYS A 39 -6.22 -3.98 7.25
N ARG A 40 -6.81 -3.29 8.24
CA ARG A 40 -7.89 -3.90 9.03
C ARG A 40 -9.18 -4.00 8.23
N ASN A 41 -9.53 -2.92 7.54
CA ASN A 41 -10.81 -2.76 6.84
C ASN A 41 -10.61 -2.28 5.40
N TYR A 42 -11.63 -2.52 4.55
CA TYR A 42 -11.59 -2.12 3.14
C TYR A 42 -11.55 -0.58 2.98
N GLU A 43 -12.34 0.16 3.77
CA GLU A 43 -12.29 1.62 3.79
C GLU A 43 -10.92 2.18 4.16
N GLU A 44 -10.22 1.49 5.07
CA GLU A 44 -8.85 1.87 5.45
C GLU A 44 -7.91 1.60 4.27
N ALA A 45 -8.02 0.44 3.62
CA ALA A 45 -7.24 0.09 2.44
C ALA A 45 -7.47 1.09 1.28
N GLU A 46 -8.70 1.53 1.03
CA GLU A 46 -8.99 2.56 0.02
C GLU A 46 -8.36 3.91 0.36
N LYS A 47 -8.50 4.38 1.61
CA LYS A 47 -7.87 5.63 2.05
C LYS A 47 -6.35 5.57 1.91
N VAL A 48 -5.75 4.44 2.26
CA VAL A 48 -4.30 4.24 2.12
C VAL A 48 -3.91 4.18 0.64
N LEU A 49 -4.68 3.48 -0.20
CA LEU A 49 -4.42 3.43 -1.65
C LEU A 49 -4.50 4.82 -2.28
N GLN A 50 -5.52 5.61 -1.94
CA GLN A 50 -5.65 6.99 -2.40
C GLN A 50 -4.47 7.85 -1.92
N LYS A 51 -4.05 7.71 -0.66
CA LYS A 51 -2.85 8.40 -0.15
C LYS A 51 -1.58 7.99 -0.88
N ILE A 52 -1.42 6.70 -1.22
CA ILE A 52 -0.28 6.18 -1.99
C ILE A 52 -0.27 6.77 -3.40
N ARG A 53 -1.41 6.76 -4.11
CA ARG A 53 -1.54 7.35 -5.45
C ARG A 53 -1.34 8.87 -5.46
N ALA A 54 -1.84 9.56 -4.43
CA ALA A 54 -1.69 11.01 -4.32
C ALA A 54 -0.26 11.43 -3.91
N ASN A 55 0.49 10.55 -3.23
CA ASN A 55 1.87 10.78 -2.82
C ASN A 55 2.88 10.02 -3.70
N ASP A 56 2.51 9.67 -4.94
CA ASP A 56 3.39 8.99 -5.88
C ASP A 56 4.65 9.86 -6.12
N GLY A 57 5.78 9.42 -5.56
CA GLY A 57 7.05 10.16 -5.55
C GLY A 57 7.59 10.57 -4.16
N GLN A 58 6.79 10.50 -3.08
CA GLN A 58 7.29 10.71 -1.72
C GLN A 58 7.77 9.41 -1.05
N ALA A 59 8.96 9.45 -0.43
CA ALA A 59 9.65 8.28 0.12
C ALA A 59 9.09 7.77 1.47
N ALA A 60 8.04 8.39 2.02
CA ALA A 60 7.43 7.99 3.28
C ALA A 60 5.97 8.43 3.35
N ILE A 61 5.09 7.52 3.75
CA ILE A 61 3.69 7.84 4.02
C ILE A 61 3.41 7.55 5.50
N TRP A 62 2.76 8.49 6.17
CA TRP A 62 2.33 8.36 7.55
C TRP A 62 0.93 7.74 7.60
N LEU A 63 0.83 6.58 8.28
CA LEU A 63 -0.39 5.81 8.47
C LEU A 63 -0.86 5.83 9.93
#